data_AF-A0A482W888-F1
#
_entry.id   AF-A0A482W888-F1
#
_cell.length_a   1.000
_cell.length_b   1.000
_cell.length_c   1.000
_cell.angle_alpha   90.00
_cell.angle_beta   90.00
_cell.angle_gamma   90.00
#
_symmetry.space_group_name_H-M   'P 1'
#
loop_
_entity.id
_entity.type
_entity.pdbx_description
1 polymer ?
#
loop_
_entity_poly.entity_id
_entity_poly.type
_entity_poly.pdbx_seq_one_letter_code
_entity_poly.pdbx_strand_id
1 'polypeptide(L)'
;TQGLASEIQKTQPLGSLYTFDSKRHLTKHVDKIRIANGLPFNEEIKKMYYIDSLAGTVDQFDFHLTTNRQVLFTLKKHNIPRMPDGMTIDTDGNLWITSTAFERKNLDELHVTTGAFEIDGQKLPPPANGAIYKITKTG
;
A
#
# COMPACT_ATOMS: atom_id res chain seq x y z
N THR A 1 3.68 -12.83 14.07
CA THR A 1 3.81 -11.80 13.00
C THR A 1 4.16 -10.39 13.49
N GLN A 2 4.38 -10.11 14.78
CA GLN A 2 4.88 -8.79 15.23
C GLN A 2 6.40 -8.60 15.01
N GLY A 3 7.19 -9.69 15.00
CA GLY A 3 8.66 -9.62 14.89
C GLY A 3 9.16 -8.95 13.61
N LEU A 4 8.85 -9.50 12.44
CA LEU A 4 9.44 -9.04 11.17
C LEU A 4 9.17 -7.56 10.87
N ALA A 5 7.92 -7.09 11.01
CA ALA A 5 7.60 -5.68 10.77
C ALA A 5 8.32 -4.75 11.79
N SER A 6 8.42 -5.17 13.06
CA SER A 6 9.15 -4.40 14.08
C SER A 6 10.65 -4.37 13.84
N GLU A 7 11.24 -5.44 13.29
CA GLU A 7 12.66 -5.47 12.92
C GLU A 7 12.94 -4.60 11.69
N ILE A 8 12.08 -4.67 10.66
CA ILE A 8 12.22 -3.81 9.47
C ILE A 8 12.00 -2.32 9.84
N GLN A 9 11.19 -2.00 10.85
CA GLN A 9 11.04 -0.62 11.32
C GLN A 9 12.35 -0.05 11.89
N LYS A 10 13.25 -0.89 12.41
CA LYS A 10 14.56 -0.49 12.95
C LYS A 10 15.61 -0.28 11.87
N THR A 11 15.40 -0.78 10.65
CA THR A 11 16.36 -0.59 9.55
C THR A 11 16.32 0.85 9.02
N GLN A 12 17.30 1.23 8.20
CA GLN A 12 17.22 2.51 7.49
C GLN A 12 16.28 2.42 6.29
N PRO A 13 15.49 3.46 5.98
CA PRO A 13 14.65 3.49 4.79
C PRO A 13 15.51 3.78 3.56
N LEU A 14 16.00 2.74 2.90
CA LEU A 14 16.93 2.86 1.75
C LEU A 14 16.24 2.77 0.39
N GLY A 15 14.94 2.48 0.37
CA GLY A 15 14.15 2.39 -0.86
C GLY A 15 13.92 3.74 -1.51
N SER A 16 13.57 3.70 -2.79
CA SER A 16 13.26 4.88 -3.60
C SER A 16 12.23 4.55 -4.68
N LEU A 17 11.43 5.55 -5.08
CA LEU A 17 10.50 5.46 -6.20
C LEU A 17 11.18 6.01 -7.46
N TYR A 18 11.03 5.30 -8.58
CA TYR A 18 11.63 5.66 -9.85
C TYR A 18 10.63 5.60 -11.00
N THR A 19 10.87 6.41 -12.03
CA THR A 19 10.26 6.26 -13.35
C THR A 19 11.33 5.79 -14.33
N PHE A 20 10.96 4.89 -15.22
CA PHE A 20 11.80 4.47 -16.34
C PHE A 20 11.10 4.87 -17.65
N ASP A 21 11.73 5.77 -18.41
CA ASP A 21 11.11 6.35 -19.61
C ASP A 21 11.37 5.54 -20.90
N SER A 22 10.70 5.90 -21.99
CA SER A 22 10.86 5.24 -23.30
C SER A 22 12.25 5.41 -23.93
N LYS A 23 13.04 6.38 -23.44
CA LYS A 23 14.43 6.61 -23.82
C LYS A 23 15.42 5.87 -22.91
N ARG A 24 14.93 5.01 -22.01
CA ARG A 24 15.69 4.22 -21.04
C ARG A 24 16.39 5.06 -19.97
N HIS A 25 15.87 6.23 -19.64
CA HIS A 25 16.34 6.99 -18.49
C HIS A 25 15.60 6.56 -17.23
N LEU A 26 16.36 6.34 -16.17
CA LEU A 26 15.86 6.10 -14.83
C LEU A 26 15.91 7.41 -14.04
N THR A 27 14.75 7.89 -13.58
CA THR A 27 14.64 9.11 -12.78
C THR A 27 14.17 8.76 -11.37
N LYS A 28 14.91 9.19 -10.34
CA LYS A 28 14.52 9.05 -8.94
C LYS A 28 13.56 10.15 -8.54
N HIS A 29 12.48 9.79 -7.86
CA HIS A 29 11.38 10.68 -7.52
C HIS A 29 11.20 10.89 -6.01
N VAL A 30 11.25 9.81 -5.24
CA VAL A 30 11.08 9.81 -3.79
C VAL A 30 12.18 8.96 -3.18
N ASP A 31 12.75 9.41 -2.07
CA ASP A 31 13.70 8.65 -1.27
C ASP A 31 13.11 8.26 0.09
N LYS A 32 13.89 7.57 0.92
CA LYS A 32 13.51 7.20 2.28
C LYS A 32 12.22 6.38 2.35
N ILE A 33 12.06 5.46 1.40
CA ILE A 33 10.99 4.46 1.41
C ILE A 33 11.47 3.21 2.13
N ARG A 34 10.61 2.60 2.95
CA ARG A 34 10.92 1.31 3.59
C ARG A 34 10.46 0.13 2.74
N ILE A 35 9.18 0.11 2.37
CA ILE A 35 8.60 -0.95 1.55
C ILE A 35 7.74 -0.29 0.48
N ALA A 36 8.28 -0.16 -0.73
CA ALA A 36 7.57 0.42 -1.88
C ALA A 36 6.42 -0.50 -2.30
N ASN A 37 5.23 0.07 -2.50
CA ASN A 37 4.04 -0.72 -2.79
C ASN A 37 3.05 0.01 -3.71
N GLY A 38 1.73 -0.23 -3.59
CA GLY A 38 0.72 0.19 -4.57
C GLY A 38 0.85 1.63 -5.08
N LEU A 39 0.72 1.81 -6.42
CA LEU A 39 0.92 3.06 -7.16
C LEU A 39 -0.08 3.24 -8.33
N PRO A 40 -1.40 3.31 -8.10
CA PRO A 40 -2.36 3.64 -9.13
C PRO A 40 -2.43 5.15 -9.41
N PHE A 41 -3.03 5.48 -10.54
CA PHE A 41 -3.21 6.84 -11.03
C PHE A 41 -4.69 7.10 -11.30
N ASN A 42 -5.16 8.32 -10.99
CA ASN A 42 -6.43 8.85 -11.43
C ASN A 42 -6.18 9.97 -12.44
N GLU A 43 -6.41 9.67 -13.72
CA GLU A 43 -6.20 10.60 -14.83
C GLU A 43 -7.21 11.75 -14.84
N GLU A 44 -8.45 11.50 -14.44
CA GLU A 44 -9.54 12.47 -14.47
C GLU A 44 -9.24 13.65 -13.53
N ILE A 45 -8.89 13.35 -12.27
CA ILE A 45 -8.58 14.39 -11.27
C ILE A 45 -7.10 14.70 -11.17
N LYS A 46 -6.28 14.10 -12.04
CA LYS A 46 -4.82 14.28 -12.09
C LYS A 46 -4.14 14.03 -10.74
N LYS A 47 -4.37 12.84 -10.18
CA LYS A 47 -3.70 12.38 -8.95
C LYS A 47 -2.96 11.07 -9.14
N MET A 48 -1.85 10.94 -8.45
CA MET A 48 -1.12 9.68 -8.26
C MET A 48 -1.22 9.31 -6.78
N TYR A 49 -1.49 8.03 -6.49
CA TYR A 49 -1.53 7.54 -5.12
C TYR A 49 -0.37 6.60 -4.86
N TYR A 50 0.08 6.50 -3.61
CA TYR A 50 1.24 5.70 -3.26
C TYR A 50 1.15 5.11 -1.86
N ILE A 51 1.73 3.93 -1.70
CA ILE A 51 1.90 3.25 -0.42
C ILE A 51 3.39 2.99 -0.14
N ASP A 52 3.84 3.45 1.03
CA ASP A 52 4.94 2.82 1.76
C ASP A 52 4.32 1.99 2.89
N SER A 53 4.44 0.65 2.81
CA SER A 53 3.74 -0.26 3.73
C SER A 53 4.05 0.02 5.19
N LEU A 54 5.29 0.41 5.52
CA LEU A 54 5.67 0.70 6.91
C LEU A 54 5.35 2.12 7.35
N ALA A 55 5.01 3.03 6.43
CA ALA A 55 4.43 4.31 6.79
C ALA A 55 2.99 4.16 7.29
N GLY A 56 2.27 3.12 6.84
CA GLY A 56 0.88 2.87 7.23
C GLY A 56 -0.08 3.96 6.74
N THR A 57 0.29 4.66 5.67
CA THR A 57 -0.51 5.70 5.01
C THR A 57 -0.72 5.38 3.54
N VAL A 58 -1.81 5.92 3.01
CA VAL A 58 -1.99 6.11 1.58
C VAL A 58 -1.74 7.58 1.32
N ASP A 59 -0.77 7.85 0.47
CA ASP A 59 -0.39 9.21 0.12
C ASP A 59 -0.86 9.54 -1.29
N GLN A 60 -1.05 10.82 -1.56
CA GLN A 60 -1.36 11.35 -2.87
C GLN A 60 -0.31 12.36 -3.31
N PHE A 61 -0.14 12.45 -4.62
CA PHE A 61 0.70 13.39 -5.34
C PHE A 61 -0.09 13.94 -6.53
N ASP A 62 0.39 15.04 -7.11
CA ASP A 62 -0.13 15.54 -8.38
C ASP A 62 0.36 14.62 -9.54
N PHE A 63 -0.49 14.29 -10.51
CA PHE A 63 -0.27 13.20 -11.49
C PHE A 63 1.11 13.15 -12.16
N HIS A 64 1.65 14.32 -12.54
CA HIS A 64 2.92 14.44 -13.25
C HIS A 64 4.09 14.83 -12.35
N LEU A 65 3.83 14.97 -11.05
CA LEU A 65 4.82 15.44 -10.09
C LEU A 65 4.84 14.47 -8.92
N THR A 66 6.01 13.90 -8.65
CA THR A 66 6.23 13.22 -7.37
C THR A 66 6.59 14.20 -6.25
N THR A 67 6.19 15.46 -6.40
CA THR A 67 6.28 16.53 -5.40
C THR A 67 4.89 16.77 -4.80
N ASN A 68 4.78 17.62 -3.77
CA ASN A 68 3.51 17.91 -3.10
C ASN A 68 2.82 16.65 -2.49
N ARG A 69 3.62 15.80 -1.83
CA ARG A 69 3.13 14.62 -1.11
C ARG A 69 2.15 15.04 -0.01
N GLN A 70 0.96 14.45 -0.01
CA GLN A 70 -0.05 14.65 1.02
C GLN A 70 -0.57 13.31 1.53
N VAL A 71 -0.77 13.18 2.84
CA VAL A 71 -1.40 11.98 3.41
C VAL A 71 -2.90 12.03 3.16
N LEU A 72 -3.40 11.13 2.32
CA LEU A 72 -4.82 11.00 2.02
C LEU A 72 -5.54 10.17 3.10
N PHE A 73 -4.91 9.08 3.54
CA PHE A 73 -5.51 8.14 4.48
C PHE A 73 -4.45 7.57 5.44
N THR A 74 -4.83 7.36 6.70
CA THR A 74 -3.95 6.77 7.72
C THR A 74 -4.65 5.57 8.35
N LEU A 75 -4.16 4.36 8.11
CA LEU A 75 -4.81 3.11 8.55
C LEU A 75 -5.06 3.10 10.07
N LYS A 76 -4.07 3.53 10.85
CA LYS A 76 -4.15 3.57 12.32
C LYS A 76 -5.29 4.46 12.83
N LYS A 77 -5.62 5.57 12.14
CA LYS A 77 -6.73 6.46 12.54
C LYS A 77 -8.10 5.78 12.40
N HIS A 78 -8.18 4.71 11.61
CA HIS A 78 -9.40 3.96 11.35
C HIS A 78 -9.39 2.57 12.00
N ASN A 79 -8.49 2.31 12.95
CA ASN A 79 -8.32 1.01 13.58
C ASN A 79 -8.14 -0.14 12.58
N ILE A 80 -7.49 0.15 11.46
CA ILE A 80 -7.11 -0.83 10.44
C ILE A 80 -5.73 -1.37 10.87
N PRO A 81 -5.63 -2.55 11.53
CA PRO A 81 -4.36 -3.21 11.82
C PRO A 81 -3.55 -3.50 10.55
N ARG A 82 -2.24 -3.75 10.76
CA ARG A 82 -1.30 -4.19 9.72
C ARG A 82 -0.95 -3.12 8.69
N MET A 83 -0.22 -3.54 7.66
CA MET A 83 0.39 -2.66 6.67
C MET A 83 -0.40 -2.73 5.35
N PRO A 84 -0.60 -1.60 4.67
CA PRO A 84 -1.11 -1.58 3.30
C PRO A 84 -0.06 -2.15 2.35
N ASP A 85 -0.50 -2.77 1.26
CA ASP A 85 0.36 -3.49 0.31
C ASP A 85 0.05 -3.01 -1.12
N GLY A 86 -0.38 -3.89 -2.03
CA GLY A 86 -0.86 -3.52 -3.35
C GLY A 86 -2.15 -2.67 -3.31
N MET A 87 -2.30 -1.80 -4.29
CA MET A 87 -3.47 -0.92 -4.45
C MET A 87 -3.84 -0.76 -5.92
N THR A 88 -5.14 -0.71 -6.21
CA THR A 88 -5.70 -0.37 -7.53
C THR A 88 -6.80 0.70 -7.36
N ILE A 89 -7.30 1.23 -8.48
CA ILE A 89 -8.38 2.19 -8.54
C ILE A 89 -9.50 1.68 -9.46
N ASP A 90 -10.76 1.88 -9.08
CA ASP A 90 -11.91 1.56 -9.94
C ASP A 90 -12.33 2.75 -10.82
N THR A 91 -13.27 2.51 -11.73
CA THR A 91 -13.78 3.51 -12.69
C THR A 91 -14.51 4.68 -12.04
N ASP A 92 -14.95 4.51 -10.80
CA ASP A 92 -15.60 5.57 -10.01
C ASP A 92 -14.56 6.33 -9.16
N GLY A 93 -13.27 6.05 -9.36
CA GLY A 93 -12.16 6.68 -8.67
C GLY A 93 -11.83 6.09 -7.29
N ASN A 94 -12.54 5.07 -6.81
CA ASN A 94 -12.30 4.52 -5.47
C ASN A 94 -11.04 3.65 -5.43
N LEU A 95 -10.29 3.73 -4.33
CA LEU A 95 -9.08 2.94 -4.15
C LEU A 95 -9.40 1.61 -3.48
N TRP A 96 -8.85 0.53 -4.02
CA TRP A 96 -8.93 -0.81 -3.48
C TRP A 96 -7.55 -1.25 -3.01
N ILE A 97 -7.38 -1.48 -1.72
CA ILE A 97 -6.08 -1.73 -1.12
C ILE A 97 -6.07 -3.10 -0.46
N THR A 98 -5.05 -3.88 -0.78
CA THR A 98 -4.71 -5.10 -0.07
C THR A 98 -3.95 -4.76 1.21
N SER A 99 -4.25 -5.44 2.31
CA SER A 99 -3.46 -5.35 3.54
C SER A 99 -2.97 -6.72 3.96
N THR A 100 -1.78 -6.74 4.56
CA THR A 100 -1.17 -7.93 5.16
C THR A 100 -1.99 -8.41 6.37
N ALA A 101 -3.08 -9.12 6.09
CA ALA A 101 -3.94 -9.89 6.98
C ALA A 101 -4.91 -9.11 7.91
N PHE A 102 -6.18 -9.06 7.53
CA PHE A 102 -7.29 -8.87 8.45
C PHE A 102 -8.04 -10.18 8.68
N GLU A 103 -8.44 -10.41 9.92
CA GLU A 103 -9.62 -11.21 10.20
C GLU A 103 -10.82 -10.26 10.30
N ARG A 104 -11.80 -10.37 9.40
CA ARG A 104 -13.17 -9.92 9.71
C ARG A 104 -14.05 -11.15 9.82
N LYS A 105 -14.79 -11.25 10.93
CA LYS A 105 -15.91 -12.18 11.04
C LYS A 105 -17.15 -11.56 10.37
N ASN A 106 -17.90 -12.39 9.65
CA ASN A 106 -19.13 -12.08 8.91
C ASN A 106 -18.91 -11.18 7.68
N LEU A 107 -18.83 -11.78 6.49
CA LEU A 107 -18.76 -11.08 5.20
C LEU A 107 -19.85 -11.61 4.27
N ASP A 108 -20.66 -10.71 3.71
CA ASP A 108 -21.65 -11.01 2.68
C ASP A 108 -21.01 -11.05 1.26
N GLU A 109 -19.81 -10.48 1.09
CA GLU A 109 -19.01 -10.56 -0.15
C GLU A 109 -17.51 -10.45 0.18
N LEU A 110 -16.66 -11.31 -0.41
CA LEU A 110 -15.23 -11.39 -0.11
C LEU A 110 -14.41 -11.49 -1.41
N HIS A 111 -13.57 -10.48 -1.65
CA HIS A 111 -12.52 -10.52 -2.67
C HIS A 111 -11.17 -10.76 -1.98
N VAL A 112 -10.52 -11.90 -2.27
CA VAL A 112 -9.28 -12.36 -1.61
C VAL A 112 -8.11 -12.33 -2.58
N THR A 113 -6.97 -11.82 -2.13
CA THR A 113 -5.66 -12.12 -2.69
C THR A 113 -4.82 -12.81 -1.62
N THR A 114 -4.46 -14.08 -1.82
CA THR A 114 -3.65 -14.84 -0.84
C THR A 114 -2.18 -14.88 -1.26
N GLY A 115 -1.28 -14.53 -0.35
CA GLY A 115 0.11 -14.96 -0.36
C GLY A 115 0.36 -15.88 0.84
N ALA A 116 0.94 -17.06 0.61
CA ALA A 116 1.33 -17.98 1.68
C ALA A 116 2.84 -17.85 1.92
N PHE A 117 3.23 -17.49 3.14
CA PHE A 117 4.63 -17.37 3.55
C PHE A 117 4.91 -18.27 4.75
N GLU A 118 6.07 -18.93 4.75
CA GLU A 118 6.64 -19.55 5.94
C GLU A 118 7.67 -18.59 6.53
N ILE A 119 7.52 -18.24 7.81
CA ILE A 119 8.49 -17.43 8.56
C ILE A 119 9.07 -18.35 9.63
N ASP A 120 10.39 -18.53 9.62
CA ASP A 120 11.10 -19.42 10.56
C ASP A 120 10.54 -20.85 10.62
N GLY A 121 10.08 -21.38 9.48
CA GLY A 121 9.49 -22.72 9.38
C GLY A 121 8.07 -22.84 9.95
N GLN A 122 7.46 -21.74 10.41
CA GLN A 122 6.08 -21.71 10.87
C GLN A 122 5.14 -21.18 9.80
N LYS A 123 4.13 -21.99 9.49
CA LYS A 123 2.98 -21.61 8.67
C LYS A 123 1.96 -20.83 9.51
N LEU A 124 1.61 -19.63 9.06
CA LEU A 124 0.64 -18.79 9.79
C LEU A 124 -0.79 -19.38 9.69
N PRO A 125 -1.56 -19.44 10.80
CA PRO A 125 -2.93 -19.97 10.77
C PRO A 125 -3.89 -19.00 10.04
N PRO A 126 -4.84 -19.52 9.25
CA PRO A 126 -5.94 -18.72 8.69
C PRO A 126 -6.74 -18.00 9.80
N PRO A 127 -7.35 -16.83 9.52
CA PRO A 127 -7.43 -16.07 8.27
C PRO A 127 -6.31 -15.03 8.13
N ALA A 128 -5.07 -15.34 8.53
CA ALA A 128 -3.91 -14.45 8.38
C ALA A 128 -3.51 -14.13 6.91
N ASN A 129 -4.42 -14.26 5.95
CA ASN A 129 -4.17 -14.38 4.52
C ASN A 129 -4.86 -13.24 3.73
N GLY A 130 -4.54 -11.99 4.06
CA GLY A 130 -4.90 -10.83 3.25
C GLY A 130 -6.38 -10.42 3.30
N ALA A 131 -6.64 -9.11 3.22
CA ALA A 131 -7.98 -8.57 2.97
C ALA A 131 -7.90 -7.36 2.06
N ILE A 132 -8.98 -7.10 1.33
CA ILE A 132 -9.14 -5.90 0.49
C ILE A 132 -10.10 -4.94 1.18
N TYR A 133 -9.78 -3.64 1.18
CA TYR A 133 -10.68 -2.59 1.60
C TYR A 133 -10.81 -1.50 0.54
N LYS A 134 -12.01 -0.91 0.46
CA LYS A 134 -12.37 0.19 -0.46
C LYS A 134 -12.31 1.53 0.26
N ILE A 135 -11.49 2.45 -0.24
CA ILE A 135 -11.54 3.87 0.15
C ILE A 135 -12.38 4.61 -0.88
N THR A 136 -13.48 5.20 -0.43
CA THR A 136 -14.39 6.00 -1.25
C THR A 136 -14.16 7.49 -1.06
N LYS A 137 -14.63 8.33 -1.99
CA LYS A 137 -14.53 9.80 -1.93
C LYS A 137 -13.09 10.31 -1.96
N THR A 138 -12.32 9.75 -2.88
CA THR A 138 -10.90 10.01 -3.16
C THR A 138 -10.68 11.19 -4.12
N GLY A 139 -11.77 11.85 -4.52
CA GLY A 139 -11.88 13.11 -5.26
C GLY A 139 -13.11 13.87 -4.81
#